data_AF-A0A7Y0PKI8-F1
#
_entry.id   AF-A0A7Y0PKI8-F1
#
_cell.length_a   1.000
_cell.length_b   1.000
_cell.length_c   1.000
_cell.angle_alpha   90.00
_cell.angle_beta   90.00
_cell.angle_gamma   90.00
#
_symmetry.space_group_name_H-M   'P 1'
#
loop_
_entity.id
_entity.type
_entity.pdbx_description
1 polymer ?
#
loop_
_entity_poly.entity_id
_entity_poly.type
_entity_poly.pdbx_seq_one_letter_code
_entity_poly.pdbx_strand_id
1 'polypeptide(L)'
;MANVFIYYNSDQSESTEQAVHRVNELIHNLEIHHVILGVFLDFFNQSTELMELLNSPLSEIDYIFTNKPIVNEFDKELIIQLSRTEKFEIRYFDEM
;
A
#
# COMPACT_ATOMS: atom_id res chain seq x y z
N MET A 1 7.88 16.69 -2.94
CA MET A 1 6.67 15.86 -2.79
C MET A 1 7.01 14.53 -3.42
N ALA A 2 6.91 13.46 -2.64
CA ALA A 2 7.22 12.11 -3.12
C ALA A 2 5.98 11.47 -3.75
N ASN A 3 6.18 10.64 -4.75
CA ASN A 3 5.12 9.88 -5.40
C ASN A 3 4.86 8.60 -4.62
N VAL A 4 3.61 8.34 -4.26
CA VAL A 4 3.28 7.26 -3.34
C VAL A 4 2.10 6.42 -3.80
N PHE A 5 2.19 5.12 -3.53
CA PHE A 5 1.05 4.22 -3.55
C PHE A 5 0.62 3.86 -2.13
N ILE A 6 -0.67 3.69 -1.95
CA ILE A 6 -1.25 3.20 -0.70
C ILE A 6 -1.78 1.80 -0.94
N TYR A 7 -1.31 0.86 -0.13
CA TYR A 7 -1.86 -0.47 -0.02
C TYR A 7 -2.54 -0.63 1.33
N TYR A 8 -3.81 -1.03 1.33
CA TYR A 8 -4.54 -1.27 2.56
C TYR A 8 -5.16 -2.66 2.50
N ASN A 9 -4.81 -3.50 3.48
CA ASN A 9 -5.40 -4.81 3.61
C ASN A 9 -6.33 -4.82 4.82
N SER A 10 -7.61 -5.02 4.56
CA SER A 10 -8.68 -4.95 5.56
C SER A 10 -8.62 -6.16 6.49
N ASP A 11 -9.06 -5.98 7.74
CA ASP A 11 -9.17 -7.09 8.68
C ASP A 11 -10.49 -7.85 8.50
N GLN A 12 -10.52 -9.11 8.97
CA GLN A 12 -11.69 -9.99 8.81
C GLN A 12 -12.98 -9.42 9.38
N SER A 13 -12.86 -8.62 10.45
CA SER A 13 -13.97 -7.98 11.15
C SER A 13 -14.31 -6.58 10.64
N GLU A 14 -13.52 -6.05 9.71
CA GLU A 14 -13.71 -4.71 9.18
C GLU A 14 -14.74 -4.73 8.05
N SER A 15 -15.75 -3.87 8.17
CA SER A 15 -16.69 -3.63 7.07
C SER A 15 -16.03 -2.83 5.95
N THR A 16 -16.52 -2.99 4.72
CA THR A 16 -16.06 -2.19 3.58
C THR A 16 -16.15 -0.69 3.85
N GLU A 17 -17.24 -0.23 4.48
CA GLU A 17 -17.41 1.19 4.81
C GLU A 17 -16.34 1.70 5.80
N GLN A 18 -15.98 0.89 6.79
CA GLN A 18 -14.91 1.22 7.75
C GLN A 18 -13.54 1.24 7.08
N ALA A 19 -13.24 0.27 6.22
CA ALA A 19 -11.99 0.22 5.48
C ALA A 19 -11.85 1.44 4.57
N VAL A 20 -12.89 1.78 3.80
CA VAL A 20 -12.93 2.97 2.95
C VAL A 20 -12.78 4.25 3.78
N HIS A 21 -13.43 4.34 4.94
CA HIS A 21 -13.30 5.50 5.80
C HIS A 21 -11.86 5.69 6.28
N ARG A 22 -11.20 4.62 6.77
CA ARG A 22 -9.79 4.67 7.18
C ARG A 22 -8.86 5.04 6.04
N VAL A 23 -9.05 4.44 4.87
CA VAL A 23 -8.24 4.78 3.68
C VAL A 23 -8.40 6.25 3.31
N ASN A 24 -9.61 6.81 3.38
CA ASN A 24 -9.82 8.24 3.14
C ASN A 24 -9.13 9.14 4.17
N GLU A 25 -9.12 8.75 5.45
CA GLU A 25 -8.35 9.48 6.47
C GLU A 25 -6.84 9.43 6.20
N LEU A 26 -6.33 8.27 5.77
CA LEU A 26 -4.92 8.08 5.40
C LEU A 26 -4.54 8.93 4.17
N ILE A 27 -5.40 8.95 3.15
CA ILE A 27 -5.25 9.81 1.98
C ILE A 27 -5.13 11.27 2.42
N HIS A 28 -6.07 11.75 3.24
CA HIS A 28 -6.10 13.14 3.68
C HIS A 28 -4.82 13.56 4.42
N ASN A 29 -4.25 12.66 5.24
CA ASN A 29 -3.02 12.92 5.96
C ASN A 29 -1.77 12.92 5.04
N LEU A 30 -1.76 12.05 4.02
CA LEU A 30 -0.63 11.90 3.11
C LEU A 30 -0.58 12.95 2.00
N GLU A 31 -1.73 13.39 1.47
CA GLU A 31 -1.82 14.37 0.36
C GLU A 31 -1.19 15.73 0.70
N ILE A 32 -1.01 16.03 1.99
CA ILE A 32 -0.37 17.27 2.46
C ILE A 32 1.12 17.32 2.03
N HIS A 33 1.79 16.16 1.99
CA HIS A 33 3.25 16.08 1.77
C HIS A 33 3.64 15.22 0.56
N HIS A 34 2.70 14.43 0.03
CA HIS A 34 2.94 13.41 -0.99
C HIS A 34 1.92 13.49 -2.13
N VAL A 35 2.30 13.01 -3.30
CA VAL A 35 1.39 12.82 -4.44
C VAL A 35 0.94 11.36 -4.42
N ILE A 36 -0.33 11.13 -4.12
CA ILE A 36 -0.91 9.79 -4.15
C ILE A 36 -1.25 9.45 -5.58
N LEU A 37 -0.54 8.48 -6.14
CA LEU A 37 -0.74 8.03 -7.52
C LEU A 37 -1.77 6.89 -7.63
N GLY A 38 -2.04 6.19 -6.54
CA GLY A 38 -2.91 5.01 -6.53
C GLY A 38 -3.19 4.49 -5.13
N VAL A 39 -4.37 3.89 -4.97
CA VAL A 39 -4.85 3.32 -3.71
C VAL A 39 -5.43 1.95 -4.01
N PHE A 40 -4.90 0.94 -3.33
CA PHE A 40 -5.17 -0.47 -3.55
C PHE A 40 -5.72 -1.07 -2.25
N LEU A 41 -6.91 -1.66 -2.31
CA LEU A 41 -7.65 -2.12 -1.14
C LEU A 41 -7.99 -3.61 -1.25
N ASP A 42 -7.23 -4.46 -0.58
CA ASP A 42 -7.57 -5.87 -0.46
C ASP A 42 -8.46 -6.13 0.77
N PHE A 43 -9.39 -7.09 0.63
CA PHE A 43 -10.12 -7.64 1.77
C PHE A 43 -9.33 -8.77 2.44
N PHE A 44 -9.76 -9.18 3.63
CA PHE A 44 -9.07 -10.19 4.43
C PHE A 44 -8.66 -11.42 3.61
N ASN A 45 -7.37 -11.74 3.67
CA ASN A 45 -6.75 -12.89 2.99
C ASN A 45 -6.86 -12.87 1.45
N GLN A 46 -7.10 -11.70 0.86
CA GLN A 46 -6.94 -11.44 -0.56
C GLN A 46 -5.64 -10.69 -0.80
N SER A 47 -5.08 -10.87 -1.99
CA SER A 47 -3.87 -10.20 -2.48
C SER A 47 -4.04 -9.78 -3.95
N THR A 48 -5.29 -9.58 -4.38
CA THR A 48 -5.59 -9.26 -5.78
C THR A 48 -5.13 -7.84 -6.09
N GLU A 49 -5.50 -6.88 -5.24
CA GLU A 49 -5.10 -5.49 -5.38
C GLU A 49 -3.61 -5.30 -5.13
N LEU A 50 -3.01 -6.12 -4.24
CA LEU A 50 -1.56 -6.18 -4.09
C LEU A 50 -0.88 -6.54 -5.41
N MET A 51 -1.38 -7.55 -6.13
CA MET A 51 -0.81 -7.94 -7.41
C MET A 51 -1.02 -6.85 -8.48
N GLU A 52 -2.15 -6.15 -8.49
CA GLU A 52 -2.35 -5.01 -9.39
C GLU A 52 -1.38 -3.86 -9.08
N LEU A 53 -1.15 -3.57 -7.80
CA LEU A 53 -0.13 -2.60 -7.36
C LEU A 53 1.24 -2.99 -7.90
N LEU A 54 1.64 -4.27 -7.74
CA LEU A 54 2.97 -4.71 -8.16
C LEU A 54 3.16 -4.77 -9.67
N ASN A 55 2.07 -4.79 -10.44
CA ASN A 55 2.09 -4.68 -11.89
C ASN A 55 1.96 -3.22 -12.40
N SER A 56 1.78 -2.26 -11.50
CA SER A 56 1.73 -0.83 -11.81
C SER A 56 3.15 -0.28 -12.05
N PRO A 57 3.32 0.92 -12.65
CA PRO A 57 4.64 1.50 -12.90
C PRO A 57 5.33 1.94 -11.58
N LEU A 58 5.93 0.98 -10.87
CA LEU A 58 6.64 1.19 -9.60
C LEU A 58 7.94 2.02 -9.75
N SER A 59 8.46 2.17 -10.97
CA SER A 59 9.62 3.03 -11.24
C SER A 59 9.35 4.51 -11.00
N GLU A 60 8.07 4.91 -10.93
CA GLU A 60 7.63 6.30 -10.77
C GLU A 60 7.30 6.65 -9.31
N ILE A 61 7.38 5.68 -8.40
CA ILE A 61 7.03 5.87 -6.98
C ILE A 61 8.26 5.86 -6.08
N ASP A 62 8.21 6.66 -5.02
CA ASP A 62 9.21 6.69 -3.97
C ASP A 62 8.83 5.75 -2.81
N TYR A 63 7.52 5.69 -2.47
CA TYR A 63 7.03 4.95 -1.31
C TYR A 63 5.77 4.13 -1.59
N ILE A 64 5.70 2.94 -0.98
CA ILE A 64 4.45 2.21 -0.75
C ILE A 64 4.12 2.31 0.73
N PHE A 65 2.96 2.87 1.05
CA PHE A 65 2.42 2.85 2.40
C PHE A 65 1.51 1.66 2.62
N THR A 66 1.71 0.94 3.73
CA THR A 66 0.85 -0.20 4.11
C THR A 66 0.42 -0.14 5.56
N ASN A 67 -0.81 -0.60 5.85
CA ASN A 67 -1.35 -0.67 7.20
C ASN A 67 -0.84 -1.86 8.01
N LYS A 68 -0.34 -2.90 7.34
CA LYS A 68 0.19 -4.07 8.03
C LYS A 68 1.30 -4.77 7.25
N PRO A 69 2.14 -5.57 7.95
CA PRO A 69 3.14 -6.41 7.30
C PRO A 69 2.48 -7.38 6.33
N ILE A 70 3.13 -7.59 5.19
CA ILE A 70 2.74 -8.61 4.23
C ILE A 70 3.18 -9.95 4.78
N VAL A 71 2.20 -10.78 5.16
CA VAL A 71 2.42 -12.04 5.89
C VAL A 71 2.84 -13.16 4.95
N ASN A 72 2.35 -13.15 3.71
CA ASN A 72 2.66 -14.18 2.73
C ASN A 72 4.14 -14.08 2.30
N GLU A 73 4.89 -15.19 2.42
CA GLU A 73 6.33 -15.23 2.11
C GLU A 73 6.62 -14.93 0.63
N PHE A 74 5.79 -15.41 -0.30
CA PHE A 74 5.97 -15.16 -1.73
C PHE A 74 5.79 -13.68 -2.04
N ASP A 75 4.68 -13.09 -1.56
CA ASP A 75 4.38 -11.68 -1.79
C ASP A 75 5.47 -10.77 -1.18
N LYS A 76 5.96 -11.15 0.00
CA LYS A 76 7.06 -10.44 0.68
C LYS A 76 8.35 -10.48 -0.12
N GLU A 77 8.78 -11.65 -0.59
CA GLU A 77 9.99 -11.78 -1.39
C GLU A 77 9.86 -11.01 -2.72
N LEU A 78 8.70 -11.10 -3.38
CA LEU A 78 8.42 -10.37 -4.61
C LEU A 78 8.58 -8.87 -4.41
N ILE A 79 7.97 -8.33 -3.37
CA ILE A 79 8.05 -6.90 -3.04
C ILE A 79 9.47 -6.45 -2.71
N ILE A 80 10.24 -7.26 -1.98
CA ILE A 80 11.64 -6.95 -1.67
C ILE A 80 12.50 -6.90 -2.93
N GLN A 81 12.25 -7.80 -3.89
CA GLN A 81 12.97 -7.78 -5.17
C GLN A 81 12.59 -6.54 -6.00
N LEU A 82 11.30 -6.21 -6.05
CA LEU A 82 10.81 -5.04 -6.77
C LEU A 82 11.32 -3.74 -6.14
N SER A 83 11.33 -3.63 -4.80
CA SER A 83 11.80 -2.43 -4.10
C SER A 83 13.28 -2.14 -4.39
N ARG A 84 14.10 -3.18 -4.56
CA ARG A 84 15.51 -3.04 -4.94
C ARG A 84 15.69 -2.65 -6.40
N THR A 85 14.84 -3.17 -7.27
CA THR A 85 14.93 -2.97 -8.73
C THR A 85 14.43 -1.58 -9.11
N GLU A 86 13.25 -1.23 -8.60
CA GLU A 86 12.52 0.01 -8.91
C GLU A 86 12.84 1.16 -7.94
N LYS A 87 13.59 0.87 -6.87
CA LYS A 87 14.12 1.84 -5.89
C LYS A 87 13.08 2.59 -5.06
N PHE A 88 11.96 1.95 -4.73
CA PHE A 88 11.00 2.46 -3.76
C PHE A 88 11.24 1.88 -2.35
N GLU A 89 10.71 2.54 -1.32
CA GLU A 89 10.69 2.02 0.06
C GLU A 89 9.26 1.68 0.50
N ILE A 90 9.13 0.73 1.42
CA ILE A 90 7.85 0.38 2.04
C ILE A 90 7.81 1.03 3.42
N ARG A 91 6.72 1.71 3.75
CA ARG A 91 6.51 2.35 5.05
C ARG A 91 5.20 1.90 5.66
N TYR A 92 5.20 1.75 6.98
CA TYR A 92 4.01 1.39 7.72
C TYR A 92 3.29 2.63 8.24
N PHE A 93 1.96 2.62 8.21
CA PHE A 93 1.17 3.72 8.78
C PHE A 93 1.38 3.87 10.29
N ASP A 94 1.61 2.77 11.00
CA ASP A 94 1.86 2.77 12.46
C ASP A 94 3.20 3.42 12.85
N GLU A 95 4.08 3.71 11.88
CA GLU A 95 5.39 4.35 12.11
C GLU A 95 5.35 5.88 11.90
N MET A 96 4.18 6.46 11.60
CA MET A 96 3.95 7.90 11.41
C MET A 96 3.23 8.53 12.60
#